data_AF-A0A0A9XRL3-F1
#
_entry.id   AF-A0A0A9XRL3-F1
#
_cell.length_a   1.000
_cell.length_b   1.000
_cell.length_c   1.000
_cell.angle_alpha   90.00
_cell.angle_beta   90.00
_cell.angle_gamma   90.00
#
_symmetry.space_group_name_H-M   'P 1'
#
loop_
_entity.id
_entity.type
_entity.pdbx_description
1 polymer ?
#
loop_
_entity_poly.entity_id
_entity_poly.type
_entity_poly.pdbx_seq_one_letter_code
_entity_poly.pdbx_strand_id
1 'polypeptide(L)'
;RMIKLRGMWERLMKSRIEDLSVGNLEDELTSLLIKTMNFRVLYSVRRLLPADLKTSYVGPGNNYYPGDNPFVKEFPLSPDDNVGGTRLSSYFTYDCLIDSPFVEDWECPHCELVAPLSALQKYQHIDAAHPKESLLVASTEGEQQIKPVASNSTSYYCEECQKTLIITPVEVLRHKKGHLK
;
A
#
# COMPACT_ATOMS: atom_id res chain seq x y z
N ARG A 1 13.56 -20.63 9.38
CA ARG A 1 13.99 -21.78 8.53
C ARG A 1 15.12 -21.39 7.58
N MET A 2 14.97 -20.33 6.77
CA MET A 2 16.07 -19.78 5.93
C MET A 2 17.34 -19.42 6.71
N ILE A 3 17.19 -18.79 7.89
CA ILE A 3 18.33 -18.44 8.76
C ILE A 3 19.13 -19.69 9.18
N LYS A 4 18.44 -20.81 9.45
CA LYS A 4 19.09 -22.09 9.79
C LYS A 4 19.85 -22.67 8.59
N LEU A 5 19.25 -22.62 7.38
CA LEU A 5 19.91 -23.06 6.14
C LEU A 5 21.20 -22.28 5.89
N ARG A 6 21.15 -20.95 6.03
CA ARG A 6 22.31 -20.06 5.88
C ARG A 6 23.41 -20.40 6.89
N GLY A 7 23.06 -20.57 8.17
CA GLY A 7 24.04 -20.96 9.19
C GLY A 7 24.66 -22.34 8.94
N MET A 8 23.92 -23.29 8.38
CA MET A 8 24.47 -24.60 7.99
C MET A 8 25.41 -24.49 6.79
N TRP A 9 25.07 -23.67 5.80
CA TRP A 9 25.94 -23.38 4.65
C TRP A 9 27.27 -22.75 5.10
N GLU A 10 27.21 -21.76 5.99
CA GLU A 10 28.41 -21.10 6.53
C GLU A 10 29.29 -22.07 7.32
N ARG A 11 28.68 -22.96 8.11
CA ARG A 11 29.41 -24.04 8.81
C ARG A 11 30.08 -25.01 7.84
N LEU A 12 29.40 -25.38 6.77
CA LEU A 12 29.93 -26.28 5.74
C LEU A 12 31.16 -25.68 5.06
N MET A 13 31.04 -24.41 4.66
CA MET A 13 32.15 -23.67 4.05
C MET A 13 33.35 -23.61 4.98
N LYS A 14 33.12 -23.32 6.27
CA LYS A 14 34.20 -23.28 7.27
C LYS A 14 34.86 -24.65 7.46
N SER A 15 34.08 -25.72 7.61
CA SER A 15 34.62 -27.07 7.79
C SER A 15 35.38 -27.58 6.56
N ARG A 16 34.99 -27.17 5.35
CA ARG A 16 35.70 -27.52 4.12
C ARG A 16 37.01 -26.75 3.95
N ILE A 17 37.10 -25.51 4.45
CA ILE A 17 38.36 -24.76 4.52
C ILE A 17 39.33 -25.40 5.53
N GLU A 18 38.79 -26.00 6.59
CA GLU A 18 39.55 -26.66 7.66
C GLU A 18 39.85 -28.16 7.36
N ASP A 19 39.53 -28.67 6.17
CA ASP A 19 39.67 -30.08 5.76
C ASP A 19 39.04 -31.11 6.73
N LEU A 20 37.95 -30.71 7.38
CA LEU A 20 37.20 -31.56 8.30
C LEU A 20 36.16 -32.42 7.55
N SER A 21 35.82 -33.57 8.14
CA SER A 21 34.74 -34.44 7.65
C SER A 21 33.40 -33.70 7.57
N VAL A 22 32.81 -33.64 6.37
CA VAL A 22 31.57 -32.88 6.07
C VAL A 22 30.38 -33.74 5.63
N GLY A 23 30.53 -35.06 5.48
CA GLY A 23 29.50 -35.92 4.87
C GLY A 23 28.11 -35.79 5.52
N ASN A 24 28.04 -35.90 6.85
CA ASN A 24 26.77 -35.75 7.58
C ASN A 24 26.16 -34.34 7.44
N LEU A 25 27.01 -33.32 7.29
CA LEU A 25 26.58 -31.93 7.18
C LEU A 25 26.03 -31.64 5.77
N GLU A 26 26.64 -32.22 4.73
CA GLU A 26 26.17 -32.16 3.34
C GLU A 26 24.81 -32.82 3.18
N ASP A 27 24.61 -34.00 3.76
CA ASP A 27 23.33 -34.71 3.72
C ASP A 27 22.21 -33.92 4.42
N GLU A 28 22.50 -33.38 5.62
CA GLU A 28 21.54 -32.58 6.37
C GLU A 28 21.18 -31.29 5.62
N LEU A 29 22.17 -30.62 5.03
CA LEU A 29 21.98 -29.41 4.22
C LEU A 29 21.13 -29.71 2.98
N THR A 30 21.44 -30.79 2.25
CA THR A 30 20.72 -31.18 1.03
C THR A 30 19.25 -31.47 1.33
N SER A 31 19.00 -32.23 2.41
CA SER A 31 17.65 -32.52 2.89
C SER A 31 16.88 -31.24 3.25
N LEU A 32 17.53 -30.31 3.95
CA LEU A 32 16.93 -29.05 4.33
C LEU A 32 16.66 -28.15 3.11
N LEU A 33 17.55 -28.14 2.13
CA LEU A 33 17.43 -27.33 0.91
C LEU A 33 16.24 -27.79 0.07
N ILE A 34 16.08 -29.11 -0.13
CA ILE A 34 14.92 -29.70 -0.81
C ILE A 34 13.61 -29.36 -0.09
N LYS A 35 13.57 -29.47 1.24
CA LYS A 35 12.39 -29.09 2.04
C LYS A 35 12.06 -27.61 1.94
N THR A 36 13.08 -26.76 1.81
CA THR A 36 12.91 -25.31 1.72
C THR A 36 12.45 -24.89 0.32
N MET A 37 12.99 -25.49 -0.74
CA MET A 37 12.55 -25.23 -2.12
C MET A 37 11.13 -25.71 -2.38
N ASN A 38 10.73 -26.82 -1.76
CA ASN A 38 9.35 -27.32 -1.85
C ASN A 38 8.38 -26.65 -0.86
N PHE A 39 8.84 -25.64 -0.11
CA PHE A 39 7.96 -24.92 0.81
C PHE A 39 7.02 -24.01 0.03
N ARG A 40 5.72 -24.32 0.08
CA ARG A 40 4.68 -23.44 -0.44
C ARG A 40 4.22 -22.52 0.68
N VAL A 41 4.37 -21.22 0.49
CA VAL A 41 3.74 -20.22 1.35
C VAL A 41 2.25 -20.24 1.03
N LEU A 42 1.44 -20.67 1.99
CA LEU A 42 -0.01 -20.54 1.87
C LEU A 42 -0.35 -19.08 2.17
N TYR A 43 -0.57 -18.31 1.11
CA TYR A 43 -1.12 -16.95 1.23
C TYR A 43 -2.58 -17.06 1.61
N SER A 44 -2.90 -16.83 2.88
CA SER A 44 -4.26 -16.78 3.39
C SER A 44 -4.52 -15.46 4.07
N VAL A 45 -5.61 -14.79 3.72
CA VAL A 45 -6.10 -13.64 4.47
C VAL A 45 -6.74 -14.16 5.74
N ARG A 46 -6.26 -13.70 6.90
CA ARG A 46 -6.84 -14.04 8.21
C ARG A 46 -7.39 -12.78 8.84
N ARG A 47 -8.54 -12.92 9.50
CA ARG A 47 -9.08 -11.85 10.33
C ARG A 47 -8.20 -11.72 11.57
N LEU A 48 -7.65 -10.52 11.80
CA LEU A 48 -6.88 -10.22 13.01
C LEU A 48 -7.80 -10.28 14.22
N LEU A 49 -7.35 -10.93 15.30
CA LEU A 49 -8.07 -10.97 16.56
C LEU A 49 -7.88 -9.64 17.30
N PRO A 50 -8.78 -9.28 18.23
CA PRO A 50 -8.61 -8.06 19.04
C PRO A 50 -7.29 -8.02 19.82
N ALA A 51 -6.74 -9.17 20.20
CA ALA A 51 -5.44 -9.27 20.84
C ALA A 51 -4.29 -8.87 19.89
N ASP A 52 -4.34 -9.33 18.63
CA ASP A 52 -3.32 -9.02 17.62
C ASP A 52 -3.34 -7.54 17.27
N LEU A 53 -4.54 -6.93 17.20
CA LEU A 53 -4.68 -5.50 16.95
C LEU A 53 -3.99 -4.65 18.02
N LYS A 54 -4.08 -5.04 19.31
CA LYS A 54 -3.43 -4.31 20.40
C LYS A 54 -1.90 -4.28 20.30
N THR A 55 -1.31 -5.31 19.70
CA THR A 55 0.15 -5.40 19.54
C THR A 55 0.62 -4.91 18.17
N SER A 56 -0.29 -4.57 17.26
CA SER A 56 0.07 -4.17 15.89
C SER A 56 0.33 -2.67 15.76
N TYR A 57 -0.25 -1.84 16.64
CA TYR A 57 -0.13 -0.39 16.59
C TYR A 57 1.06 0.12 17.41
N VAL A 58 1.67 1.22 16.97
CA VAL A 58 2.77 1.89 17.70
C VAL A 58 2.30 2.57 18.98
N GLY A 59 1.02 2.94 19.04
CA GLY A 59 0.41 3.57 20.21
C GLY A 59 0.58 5.10 20.25
N PRO A 60 -0.07 5.76 21.22
CA PRO A 60 -0.29 7.20 21.22
C PRO A 60 1.02 8.00 21.28
N GLY A 61 1.09 9.10 20.52
CA GLY A 61 2.25 10.02 20.51
C GLY A 61 3.45 9.55 19.68
N ASN A 62 3.40 8.35 19.10
CA ASN A 62 4.43 7.85 18.17
C ASN A 62 4.07 8.14 16.71
N ASN A 63 5.09 8.22 15.85
CA ASN A 63 4.97 8.35 14.38
C ASN A 63 4.13 9.54 13.89
N TYR A 64 4.16 10.66 14.61
CA TYR A 64 3.53 11.90 14.14
C TYR A 64 4.44 12.67 13.19
N TYR A 65 3.90 13.03 12.04
CA TYR A 65 4.54 13.81 10.99
C TYR A 65 3.84 15.15 10.84
N PRO A 66 4.54 16.28 11.09
CA PRO A 66 3.97 17.61 10.93
C PRO A 66 3.94 18.04 9.46
N GLY A 67 3.26 19.16 9.20
CA GLY A 67 3.19 19.82 7.89
C GLY A 67 1.77 19.90 7.35
N ASP A 68 1.66 20.35 6.10
CA ASP A 68 0.37 20.47 5.43
C ASP A 68 -0.11 19.09 4.94
N ASN A 69 -1.43 18.94 4.82
CA ASN A 69 -2.02 17.73 4.29
C ASN A 69 -2.07 17.79 2.75
N PRO A 70 -1.27 16.96 2.04
CA PRO A 70 -1.24 17.00 0.58
C PRO A 70 -2.48 16.36 -0.07
N PHE A 71 -3.34 15.69 0.71
CA PHE A 71 -4.51 14.97 0.20
C PHE A 71 -5.82 15.73 0.44
N VAL A 72 -6.01 16.28 1.65
CA VAL A 72 -7.25 16.97 2.04
C VAL A 72 -6.91 18.31 2.68
N LYS A 73 -7.02 19.39 1.90
CA LYS A 73 -6.67 20.75 2.34
C LYS A 73 -7.48 21.25 3.54
N GLU A 74 -8.72 20.79 3.67
CA GLU A 74 -9.62 21.16 4.77
C GLU A 74 -9.35 20.39 6.06
N PHE A 75 -8.51 19.35 6.02
CA PHE A 75 -8.24 18.48 7.16
C PHE A 75 -6.76 18.62 7.57
N PRO A 76 -6.43 19.40 8.62
CA PRO A 76 -5.06 19.51 9.08
C PRO A 76 -4.57 18.19 9.66
N LEU A 77 -3.28 17.91 9.49
CA LEU A 77 -2.65 16.73 10.06
C LEU A 77 -2.67 16.83 11.59
N SER A 78 -3.10 15.76 12.24
CA SER A 78 -3.13 15.66 13.71
C SER A 78 -2.62 14.29 14.16
N PRO A 79 -1.98 14.18 15.34
CA PRO A 79 -1.65 12.87 15.90
C PRO A 79 -2.93 12.07 16.23
N ASP A 80 -2.84 10.74 16.20
CA ASP A 80 -3.91 9.87 16.68
C ASP A 80 -3.62 9.34 18.09
N ASP A 81 -4.44 9.76 19.06
CA ASP A 81 -4.28 9.42 20.48
C ASP A 81 -4.66 7.98 20.83
N ASN A 82 -5.23 7.20 19.90
CA ASN A 82 -5.60 5.80 20.16
C ASN A 82 -4.57 4.83 19.58
N VAL A 83 -4.20 5.02 18.32
CA VAL A 83 -3.35 4.08 17.58
C VAL A 83 -1.93 4.60 17.31
N GLY A 84 -1.69 5.91 17.50
CA GLY A 84 -0.47 6.57 17.04
C GLY A 84 -0.51 6.89 15.54
N GLY A 85 0.56 7.44 15.00
CA GLY A 85 0.63 7.87 13.61
C GLY A 85 0.00 9.25 13.36
N THR A 86 -0.11 9.61 12.08
CA THR A 86 -0.66 10.89 11.62
C THR A 86 -2.02 10.71 10.97
N ARG A 87 -3.05 11.37 11.50
CA ARG A 87 -4.38 11.37 10.91
C ARG A 87 -4.40 12.25 9.66
N LEU A 88 -4.67 11.64 8.50
CA LEU A 88 -4.81 12.35 7.21
C LEU A 88 -6.27 12.69 6.89
N SER A 89 -7.21 11.92 7.42
CA SER A 89 -8.65 12.14 7.27
C SER A 89 -9.41 11.55 8.48
N SER A 90 -10.72 11.72 8.53
CA SER A 90 -11.55 11.17 9.61
C SER A 90 -11.51 9.63 9.73
N TYR A 91 -11.04 8.93 8.70
CA TYR A 91 -11.05 7.46 8.63
C TYR A 91 -9.67 6.86 8.31
N PHE A 92 -8.63 7.67 8.15
CA PHE A 92 -7.30 7.20 7.75
C PHE A 92 -6.19 7.82 8.60
N THR A 93 -5.39 6.94 9.20
CA THR A 93 -4.22 7.27 10.01
C THR A 93 -2.98 6.63 9.41
N TYR A 94 -2.07 7.46 8.93
CA TYR A 94 -0.81 7.08 8.33
C TYR A 94 0.20 6.64 9.40
N ASP A 95 0.96 5.59 9.08
CA ASP A 95 2.09 5.08 9.88
C ASP A 95 1.78 4.74 11.35
N CYS A 96 0.56 4.24 11.59
CA CYS A 96 0.12 3.82 12.93
C CYS A 96 0.55 2.40 13.31
N LEU A 97 1.10 1.62 12.38
CA LEU A 97 1.49 0.23 12.60
C LEU A 97 2.98 0.11 12.95
N ILE A 98 3.32 -0.89 13.76
CA ILE A 98 4.72 -1.23 14.04
C ILE A 98 5.33 -1.80 12.75
N ASP A 99 6.19 -1.03 12.10
CA ASP A 99 7.00 -1.49 10.97
C ASP A 99 8.49 -1.22 11.23
N SER A 100 9.35 -1.94 10.52
CA SER A 100 10.79 -1.66 10.51
C SER A 100 11.05 -0.46 9.62
N PRO A 101 11.57 0.67 10.13
CA PRO A 101 11.77 1.88 9.34
C PRO A 101 12.97 1.69 8.41
N PHE A 102 12.77 1.04 7.27
CA PHE A 102 13.72 1.07 6.18
C PHE A 102 13.32 2.18 5.22
N VAL A 103 13.89 3.36 5.44
CA VAL A 103 13.69 4.51 4.55
C VAL A 103 14.91 4.59 3.65
N GLU A 104 14.75 4.15 2.41
CA GLU A 104 15.74 4.41 1.35
C GLU A 104 15.72 5.90 0.99
N ASP A 105 16.89 6.42 0.60
CA ASP A 105 16.99 7.77 0.06
C ASP A 105 16.11 7.90 -1.19
N TRP A 106 15.28 8.94 -1.20
CA TRP A 106 14.42 9.26 -2.32
C TRP A 106 14.95 10.48 -3.05
N GLU A 107 15.15 10.31 -4.35
CA GLU A 107 15.44 11.40 -5.29
C GLU A 107 14.13 11.93 -5.88
N CYS A 108 13.92 13.24 -5.78
CA CYS A 108 12.74 13.88 -6.35
C CYS A 108 12.82 13.87 -7.89
N PRO A 109 11.75 13.50 -8.61
CA PRO A 109 11.77 13.50 -10.08
C PRO A 109 11.70 14.90 -10.71
N HIS A 110 11.47 15.95 -9.91
CA HIS A 110 11.25 17.32 -10.38
C HIS A 110 12.29 18.33 -9.87
N CYS A 111 13.12 17.94 -8.91
CA CYS A 111 14.24 18.73 -8.41
C CYS A 111 15.39 17.83 -7.96
N GLU A 112 16.56 18.42 -7.67
CA GLU A 112 17.76 17.67 -7.29
C GLU A 112 17.78 17.25 -5.80
N LEU A 113 16.62 17.17 -5.15
CA LEU A 113 16.54 16.77 -3.74
C LEU A 113 16.72 15.26 -3.60
N VAL A 114 17.74 14.84 -2.84
CA VAL A 114 17.96 13.46 -2.41
C VAL A 114 17.90 13.41 -0.88
N ALA A 115 16.89 12.74 -0.32
CA ALA A 115 16.73 12.63 1.13
C ALA A 115 15.91 11.39 1.54
N PRO A 116 16.15 10.83 2.74
CA PRO A 116 15.35 9.74 3.29
C PRO A 116 14.01 10.27 3.81
N LEU A 117 13.06 10.49 2.88
CA LEU A 117 11.73 10.98 3.20
C LEU A 117 10.73 9.84 3.37
N SER A 118 9.82 9.96 4.35
CA SER A 118 8.65 9.09 4.45
C SER A 118 7.71 9.31 3.26
N ALA A 119 6.82 8.34 2.97
CA ALA A 119 5.89 8.49 1.85
C ALA A 119 5.06 9.78 1.97
N LEU A 120 4.58 10.10 3.17
CA LEU A 120 3.85 11.34 3.44
C LEU A 120 4.70 12.59 3.15
N GLN A 121 5.96 12.61 3.58
CA GLN A 121 6.87 13.73 3.33
C GLN A 121 7.19 13.91 1.84
N LYS A 122 7.25 12.82 1.06
CA LYS A 122 7.41 12.89 -0.40
C LYS A 122 6.24 13.64 -1.04
N TYR A 123 5.00 13.30 -0.65
CA TYR A 123 3.81 14.00 -1.15
C TYR A 123 3.76 15.46 -0.69
N GLN A 124 4.11 15.74 0.56
CA GLN A 124 4.19 17.12 1.07
C GLN A 124 5.21 17.95 0.26
N HIS A 125 6.36 17.36 -0.07
CA HIS A 125 7.37 18.02 -0.89
C HIS A 125 6.85 18.29 -2.31
N ILE A 126 6.23 17.30 -2.97
CA ILE A 126 5.69 17.47 -4.32
C ILE A 126 4.59 18.54 -4.33
N ASP A 127 3.67 18.53 -3.36
CA ASP A 127 2.58 19.51 -3.32
C ASP A 127 3.10 20.95 -3.08
N ALA A 128 4.10 21.11 -2.20
CA ALA A 128 4.66 22.42 -1.88
C ALA A 128 5.61 22.96 -2.96
N ALA A 129 6.51 22.12 -3.49
CA ALA A 129 7.57 22.55 -4.42
C ALA A 129 7.14 22.43 -5.91
N HIS A 130 6.21 21.53 -6.22
CA HIS A 130 5.80 21.17 -7.58
C HIS A 130 4.27 21.14 -7.72
N PRO A 131 3.57 22.28 -7.47
CA PRO A 131 2.11 22.33 -7.42
C PRO A 131 1.43 22.04 -8.78
N LYS A 132 2.14 22.22 -9.90
CA LYS A 132 1.60 21.91 -11.23
C LYS A 132 1.54 20.41 -11.48
N GLU A 133 2.53 19.68 -10.96
CA GLU A 133 2.64 18.23 -11.05
C GLU A 133 1.68 17.53 -10.06
N SER A 134 1.45 18.12 -8.87
CA SER A 134 0.41 17.68 -7.92
C SER A 134 -0.98 17.59 -8.56
N LEU A 135 -1.35 18.58 -9.39
CA LEU A 135 -2.63 18.61 -10.11
C LEU A 135 -2.75 17.52 -11.19
N LEU A 136 -1.64 17.10 -11.80
CA LEU A 136 -1.64 16.04 -12.82
C LEU A 136 -1.87 14.67 -12.19
N VAL A 137 -1.30 14.40 -11.00
CA VAL A 137 -1.54 13.15 -10.26
C VAL A 137 -2.99 13.07 -9.79
N ALA A 138 -3.58 14.19 -9.36
CA ALA A 138 -5.02 14.29 -9.06
C ALA A 138 -5.91 14.13 -10.31
N SER A 139 -5.39 14.42 -11.51
CA SER A 139 -6.14 14.35 -12.77
C SER A 139 -6.01 13.02 -13.52
N THR A 140 -5.01 12.18 -13.19
CA THR A 140 -4.85 10.85 -13.80
C THR A 140 -5.73 9.77 -13.17
N GLU A 141 -6.36 10.07 -12.03
CA GLU A 141 -7.53 9.34 -11.54
C GLU A 141 -8.73 10.24 -11.77
N GLY A 142 -9.40 10.06 -12.92
CA GLY A 142 -10.45 10.95 -13.37
C GLY A 142 -11.43 11.31 -12.25
N GLU A 143 -11.61 12.62 -12.06
CA GLU A 143 -12.79 13.24 -11.46
C GLU A 143 -14.03 12.86 -12.27
N GLN A 144 -14.41 11.60 -12.28
CA GLN A 144 -15.78 11.22 -12.50
C GLN A 144 -16.48 11.53 -11.20
N GLN A 145 -17.26 12.61 -11.19
CA GLN A 145 -18.23 12.93 -10.16
C GLN A 145 -18.89 11.63 -9.66
N ILE A 146 -18.50 11.17 -8.47
CA ILE A 146 -19.09 10.01 -7.82
C ILE A 146 -20.47 10.46 -7.32
N LYS A 147 -21.43 10.53 -8.24
CA LYS A 147 -22.82 10.23 -7.89
C LYS A 147 -22.83 8.76 -7.48
N PRO A 148 -23.64 8.33 -6.51
CA PRO A 148 -23.66 6.94 -6.06
C PRO A 148 -24.01 6.03 -7.24
N VAL A 149 -22.99 5.45 -7.88
CA VAL A 149 -23.13 4.54 -9.00
C VAL A 149 -23.57 3.22 -8.38
N ALA A 150 -24.85 2.89 -8.53
CA ALA A 150 -25.36 1.57 -8.20
C ALA A 150 -24.53 0.50 -8.95
N SER A 151 -24.27 -0.64 -8.29
CA SER A 151 -23.31 -1.69 -8.68
C SER A 151 -23.57 -2.39 -10.03
N ASN A 152 -24.55 -1.92 -10.80
CA ASN A 152 -25.04 -2.45 -12.06
C ASN A 152 -25.18 -1.38 -13.15
N SER A 153 -24.49 -0.24 -13.01
CA SER A 153 -24.52 0.83 -14.01
C SER A 153 -23.64 0.46 -15.21
N THR A 154 -24.18 0.57 -16.42
CA THR A 154 -23.48 0.24 -17.68
C THR A 154 -23.52 1.44 -18.63
N SER A 155 -22.55 1.53 -19.54
CA SER A 155 -22.57 2.55 -20.60
C SER A 155 -23.68 2.22 -21.61
N TYR A 156 -24.62 3.13 -21.76
CA TYR A 156 -25.75 3.03 -22.69
C TYR A 156 -25.73 4.22 -23.66
N TYR A 157 -25.71 3.92 -24.96
CA TYR A 157 -25.83 4.92 -26.01
C TYR A 157 -27.31 5.06 -26.40
N CYS A 158 -27.84 6.29 -26.34
CA CYS A 158 -29.18 6.58 -26.84
C CYS A 158 -29.12 7.16 -28.25
N GLU A 159 -29.79 6.52 -29.20
CA GLU A 159 -29.85 6.98 -30.60
C GLU A 159 -30.69 8.25 -30.78
N GLU A 160 -31.70 8.47 -29.93
CA GLU A 160 -32.58 9.64 -30.00
C GLU A 160 -31.93 10.91 -29.44
N CYS A 161 -31.10 10.77 -28.41
CA CYS A 161 -30.36 11.88 -27.81
C CYS A 161 -28.92 12.02 -28.32
N GLN A 162 -28.42 11.03 -29.05
CA GLN A 162 -27.02 10.88 -29.47
C GLN A 162 -26.00 11.08 -28.32
N LYS A 163 -26.36 10.63 -27.10
CA LYS A 163 -25.52 10.77 -25.90
C LYS A 163 -25.24 9.40 -25.29
N THR A 164 -23.98 9.22 -24.86
CA THR A 164 -23.56 8.07 -24.05
C THR A 164 -23.77 8.40 -22.57
N LEU A 165 -24.60 7.61 -21.90
CA LEU A 165 -24.95 7.77 -20.49
C LEU A 165 -24.48 6.55 -19.70
N ILE A 166 -23.95 6.75 -18.50
CA ILE A 166 -23.66 5.64 -17.56
C ILE A 166 -24.84 5.54 -16.62
N ILE A 167 -25.72 4.56 -16.87
CA ILE A 167 -26.99 4.40 -16.17
C ILE A 167 -27.30 2.92 -15.92
N THR A 168 -28.13 2.64 -14.93
CA THR A 168 -28.62 1.28 -14.63
C THR A 168 -29.67 0.83 -15.65
N PRO A 169 -29.92 -0.49 -15.80
CA PRO A 169 -30.94 -1.00 -16.73
C PRO A 169 -32.34 -0.41 -16.50
N VAL A 170 -32.71 -0.10 -15.25
CA VAL A 170 -34.01 0.52 -14.92
C VAL A 170 -34.06 1.97 -15.41
N GLU A 171 -32.95 2.70 -15.29
CA GLU A 171 -32.83 4.07 -15.78
C GLU A 171 -32.80 4.13 -17.31
N VAL A 172 -32.26 3.12 -18.00
CA VAL A 172 -32.37 2.99 -19.47
C VAL A 172 -33.85 2.93 -19.88
N LEU A 173 -34.66 2.12 -19.19
CA LEU A 173 -36.10 2.01 -19.47
C LEU A 173 -36.83 3.33 -19.19
N ARG A 174 -36.49 4.02 -18.08
CA ARG A 174 -37.06 5.34 -17.75
C ARG A 174 -36.67 6.41 -18.77
N HIS A 175 -35.43 6.39 -19.24
CA HIS A 175 -34.92 7.29 -20.27
C HIS A 175 -35.64 7.09 -21.61
N LYS A 176 -35.78 5.84 -22.07
CA LYS A 176 -36.56 5.51 -23.28
C LYS A 176 -38.02 5.96 -23.19
N LYS A 177 -38.65 5.80 -22.02
CA LYS A 177 -40.03 6.28 -21.79
C LYS A 177 -40.12 7.82 -21.81
N GLY A 178 -39.03 8.52 -21.52
CA GLY A 178 -38.95 9.97 -21.58
C GLY A 178 -39.04 10.54 -22.99
N HIS A 179 -38.64 9.77 -24.02
CA HIS A 179 -38.74 10.19 -25.43
C HIS A 179 -40.11 9.93 -26.05
N LEU A 180 -40.91 9.06 -25.43
CA LEU A 180 -42.30 8.79 -25.84
C LEU A 180 -43.28 9.88 -25.36
N LYS A 181 -42.80 11.09 -25.12
CA LYS A 181 -43.60 12.26 -24.72
C LYS A 181 -43.54 13.36 -25.78
#